data_AF-A0A8B6GLW5-F1
#
_entry.id   AF-A0A8B6GLW5-F1
#
_cell.length_a   1.000
_cell.length_b   1.000
_cell.length_c   1.000
_cell.angle_alpha   90.00
_cell.angle_beta   90.00
_cell.angle_gamma   90.00
#
_symmetry.space_group_name_H-M   'P 1'
#
loop_
_entity.id
_entity.type
_entity.pdbx_description
1 polymer ?
#
loop_
_entity_poly.entity_id
_entity_poly.type
_entity_poly.pdbx_seq_one_letter_code
_entity_poly.pdbx_strand_id
1 'polypeptide(L)'
;MQPNDLVRFSVQCPELDFPISVPFVKSKDLTAERLLAEIERVLQSYEQFVLDETLEIELVHVSLPDGGVGRSGNFVDLDRLIKEKRSLIRIQNDDNLCCARALITAKTRIDGHDKWESIRKGRKIQTDLAKELHY
;
A
#
# COMPACT_ATOMS: atom_id res chain seq x y z
N MET A 1 -13.61 19.07 -18.02
CA MET A 1 -12.95 18.39 -16.89
C MET A 1 -13.61 18.85 -15.61
N GLN A 2 -14.31 17.95 -14.93
CA GLN A 2 -14.85 18.19 -13.59
C GLN A 2 -13.76 17.99 -12.54
N PRO A 3 -13.85 18.61 -11.35
CA PRO A 3 -12.83 18.52 -10.30
C PRO A 3 -12.50 17.08 -9.86
N ASN A 4 -13.46 16.16 -9.96
CA ASN A 4 -13.31 14.76 -9.60
C ASN A 4 -12.92 13.85 -10.78
N ASP A 5 -12.92 14.34 -12.02
CA ASP A 5 -12.48 13.56 -13.17
C ASP A 5 -11.04 13.09 -12.96
N LEU A 6 -10.71 11.92 -13.49
CA LEU A 6 -9.35 11.41 -13.44
C LEU A 6 -8.59 11.89 -14.67
N VAL A 7 -7.37 12.34 -14.43
CA VAL A 7 -6.42 12.76 -15.46
C VAL A 7 -5.11 12.05 -15.24
N ARG A 8 -4.52 11.55 -16.33
CA ARG A 8 -3.18 10.97 -16.35
C ARG A 8 -2.35 11.79 -17.33
N PHE A 9 -1.12 12.07 -16.94
CA PHE A 9 -0.16 12.78 -17.78
C PHE A 9 1.00 11.83 -18.07
N SER A 10 1.45 11.77 -19.32
CA SER A 10 2.63 11.00 -19.72
C SER A 10 3.52 11.84 -20.62
N VAL A 11 4.79 11.95 -20.29
CA VAL A 11 5.82 12.52 -21.18
C VAL A 11 6.54 11.36 -21.85
N GLN A 12 6.56 11.38 -23.18
CA GLN A 12 7.38 10.48 -23.98
C GLN A 12 8.51 11.29 -24.61
N CYS A 13 9.72 10.75 -24.56
CA CYS A 13 10.88 11.28 -25.23
C CYS A 13 11.71 10.10 -25.72
N PRO A 14 12.26 10.11 -26.95
CA PRO A 14 13.13 9.04 -27.46
C PRO A 14 14.36 8.76 -26.59
N GLU A 15 14.77 9.75 -25.80
CA GLU A 15 15.95 9.71 -24.92
C GLU A 15 15.69 8.98 -23.59
N LEU A 16 14.43 8.69 -23.28
CA LEU A 16 14.02 7.98 -22.08
C LEU A 16 13.70 6.53 -22.39
N ASP A 17 14.26 5.58 -21.64
CA ASP A 17 13.91 4.16 -21.76
C ASP A 17 12.44 3.90 -21.40
N PHE A 18 11.88 4.75 -20.53
CA PHE A 18 10.50 4.68 -20.06
C PHE A 18 9.86 6.07 -20.00
N PRO A 19 8.59 6.21 -20.37
CA PRO A 19 7.90 7.50 -20.32
C PRO A 19 7.69 7.98 -18.87
N ILE A 20 7.77 9.29 -18.65
CA ILE A 20 7.47 9.91 -17.36
C ILE A 20 5.96 9.95 -17.20
N SER A 21 5.39 9.01 -16.44
CA SER A 21 3.95 8.94 -16.21
C SER A 21 3.59 9.44 -14.81
N VAL A 22 2.72 10.45 -14.76
CA VAL A 22 1.93 10.77 -13.55
C VAL A 22 0.71 9.84 -13.56
N PRO A 23 0.49 9.03 -12.51
CA PRO A 23 -0.68 8.15 -12.43
C PRO A 23 -1.99 8.95 -12.46
N PHE A 24 -3.12 8.27 -12.64
CA PHE A 24 -4.43 8.93 -12.59
C PHE A 24 -4.61 9.68 -11.25
N VAL A 25 -4.72 11.00 -11.35
CA VAL A 25 -5.04 11.91 -10.24
C VAL A 25 -6.34 12.62 -10.54
N LYS A 26 -7.00 13.16 -9.52
CA LYS A 26 -8.18 14.00 -9.75
C LYS A 26 -7.75 15.28 -10.46
N SER A 27 -8.60 15.78 -11.36
CA SER A 27 -8.35 17.01 -12.12
C SER A 27 -8.00 18.19 -11.23
N LYS A 28 -8.58 18.29 -10.03
CA LYS A 28 -8.30 19.36 -9.07
C LYS A 28 -6.93 19.25 -8.38
N ASP A 29 -6.37 18.04 -8.36
CA ASP A 29 -5.10 17.71 -7.69
C ASP A 29 -3.94 17.65 -8.70
N LEU A 30 -4.22 17.87 -9.99
CA LEU A 30 -3.23 18.03 -11.05
C LEU A 30 -2.75 19.49 -11.05
N THR A 31 -1.56 19.74 -10.51
CA THR A 31 -0.92 21.05 -10.55
C THR A 31 0.38 21.00 -11.35
N ALA A 32 0.82 22.15 -11.86
CA ALA A 32 2.07 22.24 -12.61
C ALA A 32 3.28 21.83 -11.76
N GLU A 33 3.28 22.18 -10.47
CA GLU A 33 4.34 21.83 -9.53
C GLU A 33 4.47 20.32 -9.37
N ARG A 34 3.34 19.61 -9.28
CA ARG A 34 3.34 18.16 -9.13
C ARG A 34 3.84 17.47 -10.40
N LEU A 35 3.49 18.02 -11.57
CA LEU A 35 3.99 17.52 -12.83
C LEU A 35 5.51 17.71 -12.94
N LEU A 36 5.99 18.93 -12.68
CA LEU A 36 7.41 19.25 -12.74
C LEU A 36 8.22 18.43 -11.75
N ALA A 37 7.70 18.19 -10.54
CA ALA A 37 8.36 17.34 -9.55
C ALA A 37 8.55 15.89 -10.03
N GLU A 38 7.58 15.32 -10.76
CA GLU A 38 7.73 13.98 -11.35
C GLU A 38 8.72 13.97 -12.51
N ILE A 39 8.75 15.04 -13.32
CA ILE A 39 9.76 15.20 -14.37
C ILE A 39 11.15 15.27 -13.74
N GLU A 40 11.37 16.20 -12.80
CA GLU A 40 12.64 16.35 -12.06
C GLU A 40 13.11 15.04 -11.42
N ARG A 41 12.20 14.28 -10.81
CA ARG A 41 12.53 12.97 -10.20
C ARG A 41 13.11 12.00 -11.23
N VAL A 42 12.57 11.96 -12.44
CA VAL A 42 13.12 11.09 -13.49
C VAL A 42 14.43 11.66 -14.03
N LEU A 43 14.51 12.98 -14.25
CA LEU A 43 15.74 13.63 -14.73
C LEU A 43 16.93 13.42 -13.80
N GLN A 44 16.73 13.34 -12.49
CA GLN A 44 17.81 13.02 -11.53
C GLN A 44 18.46 11.64 -11.75
N SER A 45 17.82 10.75 -12.51
CA SER A 45 18.33 9.42 -12.84
C SER A 45 18.85 9.28 -14.28
N TYR A 46 18.75 10.33 -15.11
CA TYR A 46 19.22 10.33 -16.50
C TYR A 46 20.28 11.42 -16.69
N GLU A 47 21.47 11.03 -17.16
CA GLU A 47 22.59 11.95 -17.35
C GLU A 47 22.41 12.89 -18.55
N GLN A 48 21.57 12.52 -19.53
CA GLN A 48 21.34 13.27 -20.76
C GLN A 48 19.85 13.30 -21.05
N PHE A 49 19.20 14.41 -20.73
CA PHE A 49 17.83 14.69 -21.15
C PHE A 49 17.79 16.10 -21.71
N VAL A 50 17.34 16.23 -22.94
CA VAL A 50 17.15 17.52 -23.60
C VAL A 50 15.65 17.73 -23.78
N LEU A 51 15.14 18.84 -23.26
CA LEU A 51 13.79 19.31 -23.61
C LEU A 51 13.86 19.85 -25.05
N ASP A 52 13.70 18.98 -26.04
CA ASP A 52 13.69 19.35 -27.46
C ASP A 52 12.31 19.12 -28.11
N GLU A 53 12.25 19.27 -29.44
CA GLU A 53 11.01 19.12 -30.23
C GLU A 53 10.50 17.67 -30.30
N THR A 54 11.25 16.68 -29.79
CA THR A 54 10.86 15.26 -29.78
C THR A 54 10.05 14.86 -28.55
N LEU A 55 9.90 15.78 -27.59
CA LEU A 55 9.10 15.55 -26.41
C LEU A 55 7.60 15.57 -26.72
N GLU A 56 6.94 14.44 -26.50
CA GLU A 56 5.50 14.29 -26.65
C GLU A 56 4.82 14.24 -25.29
N ILE A 57 3.73 14.99 -25.15
CA ILE A 57 2.93 15.02 -23.93
C ILE A 57 1.56 14.42 -24.22
N GLU A 58 1.24 13.33 -23.54
CA GLU A 58 -0.06 12.69 -23.59
C GLU A 58 -0.87 13.02 -22.32
N LEU A 59 -2.06 13.60 -22.51
CA LEU A 59 -3.04 13.81 -21.45
C LEU A 59 -4.25 12.90 -21.68
N VAL A 60 -4.45 11.94 -20.78
CA VAL A 60 -5.63 11.08 -20.77
C VAL A 60 -6.63 11.63 -19.76
N HIS A 61 -7.78 12.07 -20.25
CA HIS A 61 -8.91 12.50 -19.42
C HIS A 61 -9.98 11.41 -19.37
N VAL A 62 -10.35 11.03 -18.15
CA VAL A 62 -11.45 10.10 -17.87
C VAL A 62 -12.54 10.87 -17.12
N SER A 63 -13.66 11.10 -17.79
CA SER A 63 -14.87 11.63 -17.17
C SER A 63 -15.42 10.62 -16.19
N LEU A 64 -15.38 10.94 -14.89
CA LEU A 64 -16.08 10.12 -13.91
C LEU A 64 -17.54 10.56 -13.89
N PRO A 65 -18.51 9.62 -13.93
CA PRO A 65 -19.88 9.99 -13.65
C PRO A 65 -19.91 10.57 -12.23
N ASP A 66 -20.53 11.75 -12.07
CA ASP A 66 -20.87 12.26 -10.75
C ASP A 66 -21.79 11.20 -10.11
N GLY A 67 -21.20 10.36 -9.25
CA GLY A 67 -21.89 9.21 -8.71
C GLY A 67 -23.20 9.64 -8.08
N GLY A 68 -24.29 8.96 -8.42
CA GLY A 68 -25.50 9.03 -7.61
C GLY A 68 -25.16 8.71 -6.15
N VAL A 69 -26.00 9.16 -5.22
CA VAL A 69 -25.91 8.86 -3.78
C VAL A 69 -26.15 7.36 -3.54
N GLY A 70 -25.28 6.51 -4.11
CA GLY A 70 -25.23 5.10 -3.81
C GLY A 70 -24.94 5.01 -2.33
N ARG A 71 -25.85 4.37 -1.60
CA ARG A 71 -25.73 4.13 -0.16
C ARG A 71 -24.27 3.82 0.13
N SER A 72 -23.61 4.71 0.88
CA SER A 72 -22.28 4.48 1.44
C SER A 72 -22.21 3.01 1.81
N GLY A 73 -21.47 2.22 1.02
CA GLY A 73 -21.42 0.78 1.21
C GLY A 73 -21.18 0.56 2.68
N ASN A 74 -22.06 -0.23 3.34
CA ASN A 74 -22.02 -0.45 4.78
C ASN A 74 -20.56 -0.53 5.20
N PHE A 75 -20.04 0.51 5.87
CA PHE A 75 -18.64 0.52 6.27
C PHE A 75 -18.49 -0.74 7.11
N VAL A 76 -17.82 -1.74 6.54
CA VAL A 76 -17.58 -2.98 7.24
C VAL A 76 -16.66 -2.55 8.37
N ASP A 77 -17.17 -2.59 9.59
CA ASP A 77 -16.38 -2.34 10.79
C ASP A 77 -15.16 -3.26 10.73
N LEU A 78 -14.02 -2.67 10.37
CA LEU A 78 -12.81 -3.41 10.07
C LEU A 78 -12.30 -4.11 11.32
N ASP A 79 -12.47 -3.47 12.49
CA ASP A 79 -12.11 -4.06 13.77
C ASP A 79 -12.99 -5.27 14.08
N ARG A 80 -14.29 -5.17 13.82
CA ARG A 80 -15.21 -6.30 13.95
C ARG A 80 -14.82 -7.43 12.99
N LEU A 81 -14.54 -7.13 11.74
CA LEU A 81 -14.15 -8.12 10.73
C LEU A 81 -12.83 -8.81 11.09
N ILE A 82 -11.84 -8.07 11.58
CA ILE A 82 -10.56 -8.63 12.03
C ILE A 82 -10.77 -9.54 13.26
N LYS A 83 -11.64 -9.16 14.20
CA LYS A 83 -11.98 -9.97 15.38
C LYS A 83 -12.72 -11.26 15.03
N GLU A 84 -13.64 -11.21 14.06
CA GLU A 84 -14.46 -12.36 13.65
C GLU A 84 -13.71 -13.33 12.71
N LYS A 85 -12.71 -12.85 11.96
CA LYS A 85 -11.95 -13.69 11.03
C LYS A 85 -11.07 -14.72 11.74
N ARG A 86 -11.47 -15.99 11.65
CA ARG A 86 -10.71 -17.16 12.14
C ARG A 86 -9.34 -17.36 11.48
N SER A 87 -9.14 -16.80 10.28
CA SER A 87 -7.87 -16.88 9.54
C SER A 87 -6.84 -15.83 9.99
N LEU A 88 -7.21 -14.91 10.89
CA LEU A 88 -6.32 -13.89 11.42
C LEU A 88 -6.03 -14.20 12.89
N ILE A 89 -4.75 -14.14 13.25
CA ILE A 89 -4.30 -14.32 14.63
C ILE A 89 -3.65 -13.01 15.06
N ARG A 90 -4.28 -12.33 16.00
CA ARG A 90 -3.76 -11.07 16.55
C ARG A 90 -2.74 -11.38 17.63
N ILE A 91 -1.48 -10.99 17.39
CA ILE A 91 -0.44 -11.00 18.42
C ILE A 91 -0.63 -9.77 19.30
N GLN A 92 -0.88 -9.99 20.60
CA GLN A 92 -0.89 -8.94 21.60
C GLN A 92 0.52 -8.77 22.14
N ASN A 93 0.99 -7.53 22.21
CA ASN A 93 2.39 -7.24 22.47
C ASN A 93 2.55 -5.81 22.98
N ASP A 94 3.23 -5.67 24.11
CA ASP A 94 3.62 -4.41 24.77
C ASP A 94 5.15 -4.26 24.89
N ASP A 95 5.92 -5.23 24.38
CA ASP A 95 7.39 -5.30 24.40
C ASP A 95 7.97 -5.44 22.97
N ASN A 96 9.25 -5.78 22.82
CA ASN A 96 9.87 -5.95 21.49
C ASN A 96 9.85 -7.40 20.96
N LEU A 97 9.00 -8.28 21.52
CA LEU A 97 8.96 -9.72 21.14
C LEU A 97 7.89 -10.05 20.10
N CYS A 98 7.29 -9.07 19.42
CA CYS A 98 6.17 -9.28 18.51
C CYS A 98 6.49 -10.27 17.38
N CYS A 99 7.70 -10.16 16.80
CA CYS A 99 8.17 -11.05 15.74
C CYS A 99 8.36 -12.49 16.26
N ALA A 100 9.04 -12.65 17.39
CA ALA A 100 9.25 -13.97 18.00
C ALA A 100 7.92 -14.65 18.38
N ARG A 101 6.96 -13.88 18.94
CA ARG A 101 5.60 -14.38 19.24
C ARG A 101 4.88 -14.84 17.97
N ALA A 102 4.98 -14.10 16.87
CA ALA A 102 4.36 -14.47 15.59
C ALA A 102 4.95 -15.79 15.04
N LEU A 103 6.27 -15.93 15.08
CA LEU A 103 6.98 -17.14 14.60
C LEU A 103 6.62 -18.37 15.42
N ILE A 104 6.67 -18.29 16.76
CA ILE A 104 6.28 -19.41 17.63
C ILE A 104 4.83 -19.81 17.43
N THR A 105 3.94 -18.83 17.28
CA THR A 105 2.50 -19.07 17.02
C THR A 105 2.28 -19.81 15.71
N ALA A 106 2.99 -19.43 14.64
CA ALA A 106 2.93 -20.10 13.35
C ALA A 106 3.53 -21.52 13.41
N LYS A 107 4.73 -21.66 13.99
CA LYS A 107 5.43 -22.94 14.12
C LYS A 107 4.60 -23.96 14.91
N THR A 108 4.08 -23.56 16.08
CA THR A 108 3.28 -24.45 16.96
C THR A 108 1.96 -24.89 16.34
N ARG A 109 1.39 -24.08 15.42
CA ARG A 109 0.23 -24.46 14.60
C ARG A 109 0.59 -25.57 13.60
N ILE A 110 1.75 -25.47 12.96
CA ILE A 110 2.24 -26.47 11.98
C ILE A 110 2.61 -27.77 12.69
N ASP A 111 3.31 -27.66 13.82
CA ASP A 111 3.81 -28.80 14.60
C ASP A 111 2.70 -29.55 15.37
N GLY A 112 1.46 -29.03 15.40
CA GLY A 112 0.35 -29.66 16.12
C GLY A 112 0.51 -29.64 17.64
N HIS A 113 1.13 -28.60 18.21
CA HIS A 113 1.47 -28.53 19.63
C HIS A 113 0.22 -28.62 20.55
N ASP A 114 0.26 -29.48 21.58
CA ASP A 114 -0.89 -29.74 22.49
C ASP A 114 -1.49 -28.47 23.10
N LYS A 115 -0.63 -27.51 23.46
CA LYS A 115 -1.03 -26.23 24.07
C LYS A 115 -1.30 -25.12 23.04
N TRP A 116 -1.57 -25.47 21.79
CA TRP A 116 -1.76 -24.49 20.71
C TRP A 116 -2.81 -23.43 21.10
N GLU A 117 -3.98 -23.81 21.61
CA GLU A 117 -5.01 -22.82 21.98
C GLU A 117 -4.55 -21.78 23.02
N SER A 118 -3.65 -22.15 23.92
CA SER A 118 -3.05 -21.20 24.88
C SER A 118 -2.04 -20.28 24.22
N ILE A 119 -1.22 -20.81 23.31
CA ILE A 119 -0.22 -20.04 22.55
C ILE A 119 -0.95 -19.05 21.63
N ARG A 120 -1.99 -19.49 20.92
CA ARG A 120 -2.84 -18.67 20.03
C ARG A 120 -3.44 -17.46 20.74
N LYS A 121 -3.87 -17.67 22.00
CA LYS A 121 -4.52 -16.64 22.83
C LYS A 121 -3.53 -15.70 23.51
N GLY A 122 -2.22 -15.84 23.26
CA GLY A 122 -1.18 -15.00 23.88
C GLY A 122 -1.00 -15.23 25.37
N ARG A 123 -1.24 -16.46 25.85
CA ARG A 123 -0.99 -16.81 27.27
C ARG A 123 0.52 -16.86 27.54
N LYS A 124 0.89 -16.91 28.83
CA LYS A 124 2.28 -16.90 29.32
C LYS A 124 3.24 -17.79 28.51
N ILE A 125 2.81 -19.00 28.16
CA ILE A 125 3.59 -19.95 27.35
C ILE A 125 4.05 -19.38 26.00
N GLN A 126 3.27 -18.52 25.33
CA GLN A 126 3.69 -17.88 24.08
C GLN A 126 4.89 -16.95 24.34
N THR A 127 4.85 -16.19 25.43
CA THR A 127 5.94 -15.29 25.82
C THR A 127 7.18 -16.05 26.25
N ASP A 128 7.03 -17.13 27.01
CA ASP A 128 8.16 -17.95 27.45
C ASP A 128 8.89 -18.55 26.23
N LEU A 129 8.16 -19.16 25.30
CA LEU A 129 8.71 -19.69 24.04
C LEU A 129 9.27 -18.60 23.12
N ALA A 130 8.63 -17.42 23.07
CA ALA A 130 9.13 -16.31 22.27
C ALA A 130 10.45 -15.75 22.81
N LYS A 131 10.64 -15.77 24.15
CA LYS A 131 11.91 -15.39 24.78
C LYS A 131 13.01 -16.40 24.47
N GLU A 132 12.71 -17.69 24.54
CA GLU A 132 13.64 -18.77 24.16
C GLU A 132 14.07 -18.71 22.68
N LEU A 133 13.25 -18.12 21.80
CA LEU A 133 13.58 -17.94 20.39
C LEU A 133 14.41 -16.68 20.12
N HIS A 134 14.26 -15.66 20.96
CA HIS A 134 14.85 -14.32 20.75
C HIS A 134 16.19 -14.13 21.48
N TYR A 135 16.51 -15.00 22.45
CA TYR A 135 17.75 -15.02 23.23
C TYR A 135 18.36 -16.42 23.18
#